data_AF-A0A829PTQ5-F1
#
_entry.id   AF-A0A829PTQ5-F1
#
_cell.length_a   1.000
_cell.length_b   1.000
_cell.length_c   1.000
_cell.angle_alpha   90.00
_cell.angle_beta   90.00
_cell.angle_gamma   90.00
#
_symmetry.space_group_name_H-M   'P 1'
#
loop_
_entity.id
_entity.type
_entity.pdbx_description
1 polymer ?
#
loop_
_entity_poly.entity_id
_entity_poly.type
_entity_poly.pdbx_seq_one_letter_code
_entity_poly.pdbx_strand_id
1 'polypeptide(L)'
;MNALLPVGFTRMVENMPEPALSWLRDTFPAALVAPVAAYLVSEDVPCSGLSFSAGGGRFARVFLGEARGVTSSQLTIEEVRDRFEAAMEIEGAATMANVGDELRLYAAALTGR
;
A
#
# COMPACT_ATOMS: atom_id res chain seq x y z
N MET A 1 9.68 14.07 -2.54
CA MET A 1 9.92 13.20 -1.35
C MET A 1 9.24 11.87 -1.61
N ASN A 2 9.94 10.75 -1.44
CA ASN A 2 9.37 9.40 -1.51
C ASN A 2 9.60 8.68 -0.18
N ALA A 3 8.81 7.64 0.11
CA ALA A 3 8.97 6.80 1.29
C ALA A 3 9.51 5.42 0.91
N LEU A 4 10.49 4.91 1.67
CA LEU A 4 11.05 3.58 1.51
C LEU A 4 10.72 2.73 2.73
N LEU A 5 10.18 1.54 2.50
CA LEU A 5 9.84 0.51 3.48
C LEU A 5 10.82 -0.66 3.30
N PRO A 6 12.02 -0.57 3.91
CA PRO A 6 13.08 -1.53 3.69
C PRO A 6 12.84 -2.83 4.47
N VAL A 7 13.22 -3.96 3.87
CA VAL A 7 13.32 -5.26 4.52
C VAL A 7 14.76 -5.74 4.37
N GLY A 8 15.47 -5.83 5.50
CA GLY A 8 16.87 -6.22 5.52
C GLY A 8 17.26 -6.82 6.87
N PHE A 9 18.10 -7.84 6.83
CA PHE A 9 18.71 -8.44 7.99
C PHE A 9 19.71 -7.46 8.63
N THR A 10 19.41 -7.04 9.85
CA THR A 10 20.20 -6.12 10.66
C THR A 10 20.08 -6.52 12.12
N ARG A 11 20.84 -5.85 13.00
CA ARG A 11 20.73 -6.04 14.46
C ARG A 11 19.30 -5.88 15.00
N MET A 12 18.47 -5.05 14.37
CA MET A 12 17.09 -4.81 14.81
C MET A 12 16.23 -6.08 14.82
N VAL A 13 16.51 -7.04 13.93
CA VAL A 13 15.71 -8.27 13.77
C VAL A 13 16.37 -9.51 14.40
N GLU A 14 17.48 -9.34 15.13
CA GLU A 14 18.25 -10.47 15.71
C GLU A 14 17.48 -11.26 16.78
N ASN A 15 16.48 -10.66 17.43
CA ASN A 15 15.66 -11.31 18.45
C ASN A 15 14.45 -12.06 17.89
N MET A 16 14.33 -12.17 16.56
CA MET A 16 13.22 -12.92 15.95
C MET A 16 13.39 -14.44 16.20
N PRO A 17 12.28 -15.17 16.39
CA PRO A 17 12.34 -16.62 16.56
C PRO A 17 12.70 -17.33 15.25
N GLU A 18 13.29 -18.53 15.37
CA GLU A 18 13.44 -19.43 14.22
C GLU A 18 12.08 -20.02 13.78
N PRO A 19 11.89 -20.32 12.48
CA PRO A 19 12.85 -20.22 11.36
C PRO A 19 12.89 -18.83 10.69
N ALA A 20 12.19 -17.82 11.23
CA ALA A 20 12.10 -16.52 10.58
C ALA A 20 13.44 -15.77 10.58
N LEU A 21 14.25 -15.93 11.63
CA LEU A 21 15.57 -15.32 11.73
C LEU A 21 16.52 -15.84 10.64
N SER A 22 16.64 -17.16 10.49
CA SER A 22 17.46 -17.78 9.44
C SER A 22 16.96 -17.41 8.04
N TRP A 23 15.65 -17.46 7.80
CA TRP A 23 15.07 -17.04 6.52
C TRP A 23 15.40 -15.58 6.16
N LEU A 24 15.29 -14.65 7.12
CA LEU A 24 15.66 -13.24 6.91
C LEU A 24 17.16 -13.08 6.62
N ARG A 25 18.00 -13.79 7.37
CA ARG A 25 19.46 -13.76 7.20
C ARG A 25 19.87 -14.19 5.79
N ASP A 26 19.27 -15.27 5.29
CA ASP A 26 19.65 -15.88 4.02
C ASP A 26 19.04 -15.17 2.81
N THR A 27 17.84 -14.60 2.97
CA THR A 27 17.05 -14.06 1.84
C THR A 27 17.08 -12.54 1.76
N PHE A 28 17.32 -11.81 2.87
CA PHE A 28 17.20 -10.35 2.93
C PHE A 28 18.51 -9.67 3.35
N PRO A 29 19.64 -9.82 2.63
CA PRO A 29 20.83 -9.01 2.92
C PRO A 29 20.51 -7.53 2.74
N ALA A 30 20.84 -6.71 3.75
CA ALA A 30 20.51 -5.28 3.78
C ALA A 30 21.07 -4.49 2.58
N ALA A 31 22.17 -4.95 1.99
CA ALA A 31 22.77 -4.34 0.79
C ALA A 31 21.82 -4.31 -0.42
N LEU A 32 20.83 -5.22 -0.50
CA LEU A 32 19.87 -5.25 -1.61
C LEU A 32 18.80 -4.14 -1.54
N VAL A 33 18.75 -3.39 -0.43
CA VAL A 33 17.94 -2.17 -0.33
C VAL A 33 18.66 -0.96 -0.95
N ALA A 34 20.00 -0.97 -0.94
CA ALA A 34 20.81 0.20 -1.29
C ALA A 34 20.58 0.75 -2.71
N PRO A 35 20.44 -0.08 -3.77
CA PRO A 35 20.18 0.44 -5.12
C PRO A 35 18.86 1.20 -5.23
N VAL A 36 17.81 0.74 -4.54
CA VAL A 36 16.50 1.41 -4.53
C VAL A 36 16.59 2.73 -3.80
N ALA A 37 17.25 2.76 -2.64
CA ALA A 37 17.47 3.99 -1.88
C ALA A 37 18.26 5.02 -2.69
N ALA A 38 19.32 4.59 -3.38
CA ALA A 38 20.14 5.45 -4.23
C ALA A 38 19.35 6.03 -5.41
N TYR A 39 18.54 5.21 -6.09
CA TYR A 39 17.73 5.70 -7.21
C TYR A 39 16.65 6.70 -6.77
N LEU A 40 16.00 6.46 -5.62
CA LEU A 40 14.95 7.35 -5.09
C LEU A 40 15.44 8.75 -4.70
N VAL A 41 16.76 8.95 -4.57
CA VAL A 41 17.38 10.25 -4.31
C VAL A 41 18.14 10.82 -5.50
N SER A 42 18.13 10.13 -6.65
CA SER A 42 18.76 10.62 -7.89
C SER A 42 17.92 11.71 -8.56
N GLU A 43 18.55 12.51 -9.42
CA GLU A 43 17.85 13.50 -10.25
C GLU A 43 16.91 12.88 -11.28
N ASP A 44 17.17 11.64 -11.69
CA ASP A 44 16.42 10.91 -12.71
C ASP A 44 15.13 10.25 -12.17
N VAL A 45 14.84 10.36 -10.87
CA VAL A 45 13.66 9.71 -10.29
C VAL A 45 12.37 10.32 -10.89
N PRO A 46 11.54 9.54 -11.59
CA PRO A 46 10.42 10.09 -12.37
C PRO A 46 9.18 10.37 -11.51
N CYS A 47 9.29 10.27 -10.18
CA CYS A 47 8.13 10.31 -9.29
C CYS A 47 8.45 10.94 -7.93
N SER A 48 7.39 11.45 -7.29
CA SER A 48 7.40 11.97 -5.92
C SER A 48 6.10 11.58 -5.23
N GLY A 49 6.12 11.49 -3.90
CA GLY A 49 4.96 11.24 -3.04
C GLY A 49 4.57 9.77 -2.95
N LEU A 50 5.41 8.84 -3.43
CA LEU A 50 5.09 7.42 -3.47
C LEU A 50 5.86 6.63 -2.39
N SER A 51 5.25 5.52 -1.99
CA SER A 51 5.84 4.54 -1.07
C SER A 51 6.38 3.35 -1.85
N PHE A 52 7.52 2.82 -1.43
CA PHE A 52 8.15 1.65 -2.06
C PHE A 52 8.58 0.64 -1.01
N SER A 53 8.31 -0.64 -1.24
CA SER A 53 8.92 -1.73 -0.47
C SER A 53 10.14 -2.25 -1.21
N ALA A 54 11.24 -2.53 -0.50
CA ALA A 54 12.45 -3.09 -1.08
C ALA A 54 13.13 -4.05 -0.11
N GLY A 55 13.59 -5.20 -0.60
CA GLY A 55 14.29 -6.22 0.18
C GLY A 55 14.41 -7.53 -0.57
N GLY A 56 15.45 -8.32 -0.26
CA GLY A 56 15.67 -9.65 -0.85
C GLY A 56 15.74 -9.66 -2.39
N GLY A 57 16.22 -8.57 -3.00
CA GLY A 57 16.31 -8.43 -4.45
C GLY A 57 15.00 -8.02 -5.14
N ARG A 58 13.92 -7.81 -4.39
CA ARG A 58 12.63 -7.29 -4.88
C ARG A 58 12.47 -5.82 -4.52
N PHE A 59 11.87 -5.05 -5.42
CA PHE A 59 11.32 -3.73 -5.11
C PHE A 59 9.94 -3.56 -5.77
N ALA A 60 9.05 -2.81 -5.13
CA ALA A 60 7.70 -2.56 -5.63
C ALA A 60 7.12 -1.25 -5.06
N ARG A 61 6.21 -0.62 -5.80
CA ARG A 61 5.38 0.47 -5.26
C ARG A 61 4.36 -0.10 -4.27
N VAL A 62 4.20 0.58 -3.14
CA VAL A 62 3.12 0.41 -2.19
C VAL A 62 2.09 1.51 -2.43
N PHE A 63 0.82 1.14 -2.51
CA PHE A 63 -0.28 2.05 -2.83
C PHE A 63 -1.50 1.77 -1.95
N LEU A 64 -2.37 2.77 -1.84
CA LEU A 64 -3.67 2.64 -1.19
C LEU A 64 -4.72 2.28 -2.24
N GLY A 65 -5.71 1.49 -1.84
CA GLY A 65 -6.88 1.19 -2.65
C GLY A 65 -8.16 1.56 -1.92
N GLU A 66 -9.17 1.98 -2.66
CA GLU A 66 -10.51 2.25 -2.15
C GLU A 66 -11.48 1.23 -2.74
N ALA A 67 -12.24 0.57 -1.86
CA ALA A 67 -13.30 -0.36 -2.24
C ALA A 67 -14.45 0.40 -2.93
N ARG A 68 -15.30 -0.32 -3.69
CA ARG A 68 -16.50 0.29 -4.30
C ARG A 68 -17.51 0.77 -3.25
N GLY A 69 -17.47 0.14 -2.08
CA GLY A 69 -18.30 0.50 -0.95
C GLY A 69 -19.79 0.34 -1.23
N VAL A 70 -20.58 1.07 -0.42
CA VAL A 70 -22.03 1.05 -0.47
C VAL A 70 -22.54 2.46 -0.69
N THR A 71 -23.56 2.57 -1.53
CA THR A 71 -24.24 3.82 -1.80
C THR A 71 -25.70 3.74 -1.35
N SER A 72 -26.16 4.76 -0.62
CA SER A 72 -27.55 4.94 -0.17
C SER A 72 -27.93 6.42 -0.26
N SER A 73 -29.19 6.75 -0.57
CA SER A 73 -29.71 8.13 -0.57
C SER A 73 -30.14 8.60 0.82
N GLN A 74 -30.32 7.68 1.76
CA GLN A 74 -30.71 7.94 3.15
C GLN A 74 -29.89 7.03 4.08
N LEU A 75 -28.57 7.15 4.05
CA LEU A 75 -27.67 6.31 4.84
C LEU A 75 -27.93 6.51 6.34
N THR A 76 -28.50 5.50 7.01
CA THR A 76 -28.67 5.48 8.47
C THR A 76 -27.60 4.61 9.14
N ILE A 77 -27.49 4.70 10.47
CA ILE A 77 -26.56 3.85 11.22
C ILE A 77 -26.94 2.36 11.13
N GLU A 78 -28.23 2.05 11.05
CA GLU A 78 -28.73 0.70 10.82
C GLU A 78 -28.31 0.20 9.43
N GLU A 79 -28.46 1.02 8.38
CA GLU A 79 -27.98 0.64 7.04
C GLU A 79 -26.46 0.41 7.00
N VAL A 80 -25.68 1.25 7.71
CA VAL A 80 -24.22 1.05 7.82
C VAL A 80 -23.91 -0.28 8.50
N ARG A 81 -24.58 -0.59 9.62
CA ARG A 81 -24.39 -1.86 10.35
C ARG A 81 -24.75 -3.04 9.46
N ASP A 82 -25.91 -2.99 8.81
CA ASP A 82 -26.47 -4.12 8.07
C ASP A 82 -25.73 -4.35 6.74
N ARG A 83 -25.07 -3.32 6.18
CA ARG A 83 -24.31 -3.40 4.92
C ARG A 83 -22.80 -3.28 5.11
N PHE A 84 -22.30 -3.40 6.34
CA PHE A 84 -20.89 -3.21 6.66
C PHE A 84 -19.97 -4.19 5.90
N GLU A 85 -20.38 -5.46 5.82
CA GLU A 85 -19.63 -6.50 5.09
C GLU A 85 -19.49 -6.15 3.60
N ALA A 86 -20.59 -5.71 2.96
CA ALA A 86 -20.57 -5.27 1.57
C ALA A 86 -19.68 -4.03 1.36
N ALA A 87 -19.61 -3.13 2.34
CA ALA A 87 -18.72 -1.97 2.27
C ALA A 87 -17.23 -2.34 2.41
N MET A 88 -16.92 -3.47 3.04
CA MET A 88 -15.57 -4.00 3.20
C MET A 88 -15.08 -4.84 2.02
N GLU A 89 -15.94 -5.17 1.05
CA GLU A 89 -15.56 -5.97 -0.12
C GLU A 89 -14.54 -5.22 -0.98
N ILE A 90 -13.37 -5.83 -1.16
CA ILE A 90 -12.23 -5.20 -1.86
C ILE A 90 -12.13 -5.64 -3.33
N GLU A 91 -12.94 -6.61 -3.76
CA GLU A 91 -12.97 -7.01 -5.16
C GLU A 91 -13.37 -5.81 -6.05
N GLY A 92 -12.50 -5.52 -7.02
CA GLY A 92 -12.68 -4.37 -7.92
C GLY A 92 -12.37 -3.01 -7.27
N ALA A 93 -11.65 -2.97 -6.15
CA ALA A 93 -11.10 -1.75 -5.58
C ALA A 93 -10.21 -0.99 -6.58
N ALA A 94 -10.25 0.34 -6.50
CA ALA A 94 -9.47 1.21 -7.36
C ALA A 94 -8.24 1.74 -6.61
N THR A 95 -7.10 1.87 -7.29
CA THR A 95 -5.88 2.42 -6.71
C THR A 95 -5.99 3.94 -6.56
N MET A 96 -5.68 4.46 -5.38
CA MET A 96 -5.73 5.89 -5.08
C MET A 96 -4.33 6.50 -5.12
N ALA A 97 -4.13 7.50 -5.97
CA ALA A 97 -2.92 8.31 -6.00
C ALA A 97 -3.14 9.73 -5.46
N ASN A 98 -4.37 10.25 -5.52
CA ASN A 98 -4.75 11.57 -5.02
C ASN A 98 -6.27 11.69 -4.84
N VAL A 99 -6.71 12.79 -4.22
CA VAL A 99 -8.14 13.11 -4.00
C VAL A 99 -8.97 13.15 -5.29
N GLY A 100 -8.36 13.44 -6.43
CA GLY A 100 -9.06 13.41 -7.71
C GLY A 100 -9.48 12.00 -8.14
N ASP A 101 -8.75 10.96 -7.71
CA ASP A 101 -9.11 9.57 -7.96
C ASP A 101 -10.35 9.17 -7.15
N GLU A 102 -10.37 9.54 -5.87
CA GLU A 102 -11.50 9.36 -4.96
C GLU A 102 -12.74 10.11 -5.45
N LEU A 103 -12.60 11.38 -5.85
CA LEU A 103 -13.72 12.15 -6.41
C LEU A 103 -14.30 11.54 -7.69
N ARG A 104 -13.48 10.87 -8.52
CA ARG A 104 -13.99 10.12 -9.68
C ARG A 104 -14.75 8.87 -9.27
N LEU A 105 -14.30 8.17 -8.23
CA LEU A 105 -15.01 7.01 -7.70
C LEU A 105 -16.38 7.42 -7.15
N TYR A 106 -16.44 8.51 -6.36
CA TYR A 106 -17.70 9.09 -5.93
C TYR A 106 -18.55 9.49 -7.12
N ALA A 107 -18.02 10.28 -8.07
CA ALA A 107 -18.79 10.69 -9.23
C ALA A 107 -19.44 9.51 -9.95
N ALA A 108 -18.69 8.43 -10.21
CA ALA A 108 -19.21 7.21 -10.83
C ALA A 108 -20.33 6.53 -10.00
N ALA A 109 -20.19 6.50 -8.68
CA ALA A 109 -21.20 5.90 -7.79
C ALA A 109 -22.45 6.79 -7.59
N LEU A 110 -22.30 8.12 -7.63
CA LEU A 110 -23.39 9.04 -7.32
C LEU A 110 -24.13 9.57 -8.56
N THR A 111 -23.51 9.66 -9.75
CA THR A 111 -24.16 10.22 -10.96
C THR A 111 -25.14 9.27 -11.66
N GLY A 112 -25.19 7.99 -11.28
CA GLY A 112 -26.18 7.03 -11.76
C GLY A 112 -27.48 6.97 -10.95
N ARG A 113 -27.74 7.96 -10.09
CA ARG A 113 -28.92 8.05 -9.21
C ARG A 113 -29.89 9.14 -9.63
#